data_AF-A0A1G2QNM2-F1
#
_entry.id   AF-A0A1G2QNM2-F1
#
_cell.length_a   1.000
_cell.length_b   1.000
_cell.length_c   1.000
_cell.angle_alpha   90.00
_cell.angle_beta   90.00
_cell.angle_gamma   90.00
#
_symmetry.space_group_name_H-M   'P 1'
#
loop_
_entity.id
_entity.type
_entity.pdbx_description
1 polymer ?
#
loop_
_entity_poly.entity_id
_entity_poly.type
_entity_poly.pdbx_seq_one_letter_code
_entity_poly.pdbx_strand_id
1 'polypeptide(L)' 'MSQGDLITTIQEELQSLNRTIDYKIIKGFSYKDDAKRHHFLTRQLATLTQAYQQPTWFSRASKMAATFIF' A
#
# COMPACT_ATOMS: atom_id res chain seq x y z
N MET A 1 18.14 9.76 4.82
CA MET A 1 16.88 9.66 4.06
C MET A 1 15.74 9.89 5.02
N SER A 2 14.84 10.83 4.69
CA SER A 2 13.63 11.08 5.47
C SER A 2 12.57 10.01 5.16
N GLN A 3 11.59 9.83 6.04
CA GLN A 3 10.46 8.93 5.81
C GLN A 3 9.64 9.36 4.57
N GLY A 4 9.61 10.66 4.27
CA GLY A 4 9.01 11.20 3.06
C GLY A 4 9.76 10.76 1.80
N ASP A 5 11.09 10.80 1.82
CA ASP A 5 11.93 10.38 0.68
C ASP A 5 11.75 8.88 0.37
N LEU A 6 11.50 8.07 1.41
CA LEU A 6 11.23 6.64 1.24
C LEU A 6 9.87 6.40 0.58
N ILE A 7 8.85 7.16 0.97
CA ILE A 7 7.50 7.08 0.38
C ILE A 7 7.55 7.47 -1.10
N THR A 8 8.24 8.57 -1.45
CA THR A 8 8.37 9.00 -2.85
C THR A 8 9.14 7.97 -3.68
N THR A 9 10.23 7.41 -3.14
CA THR A 9 11.00 6.36 -3.82
C THR A 9 10.13 5.14 -4.13
N ILE A 10 9.33 4.66 -3.16
CA ILE A 10 8.43 3.51 -3.36
C ILE A 10 7.34 3.83 -4.40
N GLN A 11 6.83 5.07 -4.42
CA GLN A 11 5.85 5.52 -5.40
C GLN A 11 6.43 5.55 -6.83
N GLU A 12 7.64 6.06 -7.01
CA GLU A 12 8.35 6.07 -8.29
C GLU A 12 8.60 4.64 -8.80
N GLU A 13 9.01 3.74 -7.90
CA GLU A 13 9.24 2.35 -8.23
C GLU A 13 7.95 1.63 -8.66
N LEU A 14 6.83 1.88 -7.96
CA LEU A 14 5.51 1.38 -8.34
C LEU A 14 5.10 1.85 -9.74
N GLN A 15 5.32 3.13 -10.08
CA GLN A 15 5.02 3.65 -11.41
C GLN A 15 5.87 2.98 -12.50
N SER A 16 7.15 2.74 -12.23
CA SER A 16 8.05 2.03 -13.15
C SER A 16 7.61 0.58 -13.37
N LEU A 17 7.20 -0.11 -12.30
CA LEU A 17 6.67 -1.47 -12.39
C LEU A 17 5.39 -1.52 -13.22
N ASN A 18 4.48 -0.57 -13.04
CA ASN A 18 3.25 -0.50 -13.84
C ASN A 18 3.55 -0.40 -15.33
N ARG A 19 4.46 0.50 -15.73
CA ARG A 19 4.87 0.63 -17.14
C ARG A 19 5.44 -0.68 -17.69
N THR A 20 6.21 -1.39 -16.87
CA THR A 20 6.79 -2.69 -17.25
C THR A 20 5.72 -3.76 -17.39
N ILE A 21 4.76 -3.82 -16.47
CA ILE A 21 3.63 -4.75 -16.51
C ILE A 21 2.76 -4.47 -17.74
N ASP A 22 2.41 -3.22 -18.00
CA ASP A 22 1.62 -2.82 -19.17
C ASP A 22 2.30 -3.23 -20.47
N TYR A 23 3.61 -2.97 -20.57
CA TYR A 23 4.40 -3.42 -21.72
C TYR A 23 4.35 -4.94 -21.88
N LYS A 24 4.53 -5.70 -20.79
CA LYS A 24 4.50 -7.17 -20.82
C LYS A 24 3.10 -7.69 -21.19
N ILE A 25 2.03 -7.07 -20.70
CA ILE A 25 0.65 -7.41 -21.07
C ILE A 25 0.45 -7.22 -22.58
N ILE A 26 0.83 -6.06 -23.13
CA ILE A 26 0.70 -5.75 -24.56
C ILE A 26 1.48 -6.75 -25.42
N LYS A 27 2.68 -7.15 -24.97
CA LYS A 27 3.53 -8.11 -25.67
C LYS A 27 3.17 -9.58 -25.41
N GLY A 28 2.20 -9.86 -24.53
CA GLY A 28 1.84 -11.22 -24.13
C GLY A 28 2.92 -11.95 -23.32
N PHE A 29 3.85 -11.21 -22.70
CA PHE A 29 4.86 -11.79 -21.81
C PHE A 29 4.29 -12.01 -20.41
N SER A 30 4.84 -13.01 -19.71
CA SER A 30 4.51 -13.22 -18.29
C SER A 30 4.99 -12.03 -17.45
N TYR A 31 4.06 -11.45 -16.70
CA TYR A 31 4.28 -10.34 -15.76
C TYR A 31 4.08 -10.77 -14.30
N LYS A 32 4.01 -12.09 -14.04
CA LYS A 32 3.65 -12.66 -12.72
C LYS A 32 4.58 -12.18 -11.61
N ASP A 33 5.87 -12.10 -11.86
CA ASP A 33 6.84 -11.71 -10.84
C ASP A 33 6.86 -10.20 -10.59
N ASP A 34 6.63 -9.39 -11.63
CA ASP A 34 6.43 -7.95 -11.47
C ASP A 34 5.16 -7.66 -10.68
N ALA A 35 4.06 -8.38 -10.96
CA ALA A 35 2.81 -8.24 -10.21
C ALA A 35 2.99 -8.58 -8.71
N LYS A 36 3.75 -9.63 -8.38
CA LYS A 36 4.08 -9.96 -6.99
C LYS A 36 4.88 -8.84 -6.32
N ARG A 37 5.90 -8.32 -7.01
CA ARG A 37 6.72 -7.22 -6.49
C ARG A 37 5.90 -5.93 -6.33
N HIS A 38 5.03 -5.61 -7.28
CA HIS A 38 4.10 -4.49 -7.19
C HIS A 38 3.20 -4.63 -5.96
N HIS A 39 2.63 -5.81 -5.73
CA HIS A 39 1.79 -6.08 -4.56
C HIS A 39 2.57 -5.96 -3.24
N PHE A 40 3.81 -6.43 -3.21
CA PHE A 40 4.70 -6.29 -2.06
C PHE A 40 4.97 -4.81 -1.73
N LEU A 41 5.37 -4.01 -2.73
CA LEU A 41 5.63 -2.58 -2.57
C LEU A 41 4.38 -1.80 -2.17
N THR A 42 3.22 -2.17 -2.72
CA THR A 42 1.93 -1.57 -2.35
C THR A 42 1.60 -1.83 -0.88
N ARG A 43 1.83 -3.05 -0.39
CA ARG A 43 1.66 -3.38 1.03
C ARG A 43 2.63 -2.61 1.92
N GLN A 44 3.89 -2.49 1.51
CA GLN A 44 4.89 -1.73 2.24
C GLN A 44 4.52 -0.25 2.33
N LEU A 45 4.05 0.34 1.23
CA LEU A 45 3.55 1.72 1.19
C LEU A 45 2.34 1.90 2.10
N ALA A 46 1.40 0.96 2.08
CA ALA A 46 0.24 0.98 2.97
C ALA A 46 0.69 0.95 4.44
N THR A 47 1.64 0.10 4.83
CA THR A 47 2.16 0.09 6.20
C THR A 47 2.82 1.41 6.58
N LEU A 48 3.63 2.00 5.69
CA LEU A 48 4.33 3.26 5.94
C LEU A 48 3.37 4.46 6.06
N THR A 49 2.27 4.45 5.30
CA THR A 49 1.24 5.51 5.30
C THR A 49 0.21 5.31 6.41
N GLN A 50 -0.14 4.07 6.74
CA GLN A 50 -1.10 3.71 7.78
C GLN A 50 -0.48 3.78 9.19
N ALA A 51 0.84 3.66 9.33
CA ALA A 51 1.53 4.11 10.55
C ALA A 51 1.28 5.59 10.87
N TYR A 52 0.88 6.40 9.87
CA TYR A 52 0.49 7.80 10.02
C TYR A 52 -1.03 7.99 10.24
N GLN A 53 -1.85 7.00 9.90
CA GLN A 53 -3.29 7.01 10.09
C GLN A 53 -3.73 5.87 11.00
N GLN A 54 -3.86 6.20 12.29
CA GLN A 54 -4.51 5.36 13.30
C GLN A 54 -5.73 4.61 12.71
N PRO A 55 -5.85 3.29 12.91
CA PRO A 55 -6.98 2.53 12.41
C PRO A 55 -8.28 2.97 13.10
N THR A 56 -9.07 3.79 12.39
CA THR A 56 -10.38 4.30 12.82
C THR A 56 -11.42 3.22 13.15
N TRP A 57 -11.18 1.96 12.79
CA TRP A 57 -12.11 0.86 13.08
C TRP A 57 -12.14 0.49 14.58
N PHE A 58 -11.00 0.52 15.26
CA PHE A 58 -10.95 0.26 16.71
C PHE A 58 -11.63 1.39 17.51
N SER A 59 -11.50 2.64 17.04
CA SER A 59 -12.21 3.80 17.62
C SER A 59 -13.74 3.78 17.40
N ARG A 60 -14.22 3.06 16.38
CA ARG A 60 -15.66 2.89 16.14
C ARG A 60 -16.25 1.80 17.03
N ALA A 61 -15.48 0.73 17.28
CA ALA A 61 -15.89 -0.33 18.20
C ALA A 61 -15.92 0.13 19.67
N SER A 62 -14.96 0.95 20.11
CA SER A 62 -14.93 1.47 21.49
C SER A 62 -16.11 2.39 21.81
N LYS A 63 -16.59 3.18 20.84
CA LYS A 63 -17.78 4.04 21.02
C LYS A 63 -19.06 3.25 21.24
N MET A 64 -19.20 2.06 20.65
CA MET A 64 -20.37 1.20 20.89
C MET A 64 -20.27 0.49 22.25
N ALA A 65 -19.08 0.08 22.67
CA ALA A 65 -18.88 -0.54 23.99
C ALA A 65 -19.14 0.44 25.15
N ALA A 66 -18.82 1.72 24.97
CA ALA A 66 -19.10 2.76 25.96
C ALA A 66 -20.59 3.01 26.20
N THR A 67 -21.47 2.66 25.25
CA THR A 67 -22.93 2.79 25.39
C THR A 67 -23.55 1.68 26.27
N PHE A 68 -22.80 0.61 26.59
CA PHE A 68 -23.28 -0.49 27.44
C PHE A 68 -22.67 -0.48 28.85
N ILE A 69 -21.81 0.49 29.15
CA ILE A 69 -21.17 0.66 30.47
C ILE A 69 -21.86 1.80 31.27
N PHE A 70 -22.96 2.37 30.77
CA PHE A 70 -23.83 3.30 31.49
C PHE A 70 -25.29 2.91 31.36
#